data_AF-A0A2S9FN83-F1
#
_entry.id   AF-A0A2S9FN83-F1
#
_cell.length_a   1.000
_cell.length_b   1.000
_cell.length_c   1.000
_cell.angle_alpha   90.00
_cell.angle_beta   90.00
_cell.angle_gamma   90.00
#
_symmetry.space_group_name_H-M   'P 1'
#
loop_
_entity.id
_entity.type
_entity.pdbx_description
1 polymer ?
#
loop_
_entity_poly.entity_id
_entity_poly.type
_entity_poly.pdbx_seq_one_letter_code
_entity_poly.pdbx_strand_id
1 'polypeptide(L)' 'LAVEHIRSGYAVNPDPDRLLGEEFTMLELRTAHEAIAGHDLQRDWFRRTMEPQLVATGAVATGTRGRPAELFRRRP' A
#
# COMPACT_ATOMS: atom_id res chain seq x y z
N LEU A 1 17.37 -13.28 7.98
CA LEU A 1 18.12 -12.82 6.79
C LEU A 1 17.20 -12.45 5.61
N ALA A 2 16.43 -13.36 4.99
CA ALA A 2 15.54 -12.97 3.87
C ALA A 2 14.25 -12.24 4.31
N VAL A 3 13.56 -12.76 5.33
CA VAL A 3 12.29 -12.17 5.82
C VAL A 3 12.48 -10.77 6.42
N GLU A 4 13.59 -10.57 7.13
CA GLU A 4 13.93 -9.27 7.74
C GLU A 4 14.22 -8.19 6.70
N HIS A 5 14.80 -8.57 5.56
CA HIS A 5 15.04 -7.66 4.46
C HIS A 5 13.72 -7.15 3.86
N ILE A 6 12.78 -8.06 3.56
CA ILE A 6 11.45 -7.71 3.05
C ILE A 6 10.71 -6.81 4.04
N ARG A 7 10.67 -7.19 5.32
CA ARG A 7 10.03 -6.39 6.37
C ARG A 7 10.63 -4.98 6.48
N SER A 8 11.96 -4.86 6.40
CA SER A 8 12.63 -3.57 6.48
C SER A 8 12.31 -2.70 5.26
N GLY A 9 12.20 -3.29 4.07
CA GLY A 9 11.79 -2.60 2.85
C GLY A 9 10.37 -2.02 2.97
N TYR A 10 9.42 -2.84 3.43
CA TYR A 10 8.03 -2.42 3.60
C TYR A 10 7.80 -1.50 4.80
N ALA A 11 8.70 -1.45 5.78
CA ALA A 11 8.55 -0.52 6.91
C ALA A 11 8.55 0.96 6.49
N VAL A 12 9.17 1.30 5.35
CA VAL A 12 9.33 2.70 4.90
C VAL A 12 8.89 2.95 3.47
N ASN A 13 8.84 1.92 2.61
CA ASN A 13 8.46 2.06 1.21
C ASN A 13 7.05 1.49 0.94
N PRO A 14 6.29 2.07 -0.01
CA PRO A 14 4.93 1.61 -0.28
C PRO A 14 4.85 0.18 -0.79
N ASP A 15 5.58 -0.17 -1.84
CA ASP A 15 5.55 -1.53 -2.40
C ASP A 15 6.82 -1.78 -3.22
N PRO A 16 7.98 -1.96 -2.55
CA PRO A 16 9.29 -2.04 -3.21
C PRO A 16 9.42 -3.24 -4.14
N ASP A 17 8.75 -4.36 -3.82
CA ASP A 17 8.80 -5.61 -4.60
C ASP A 17 7.71 -5.71 -5.67
N ARG A 18 6.93 -4.64 -5.89
CA ARG A 18 5.89 -4.59 -6.92
C ARG A 18 4.79 -5.65 -6.81
N LEU A 19 4.38 -5.97 -5.59
CA LEU A 19 3.36 -6.98 -5.32
C LEU A 19 1.95 -6.60 -5.82
N LEU A 20 1.63 -5.30 -5.86
CA LEU A 20 0.26 -4.83 -6.13
C LEU A 20 -0.01 -4.41 -7.59
N GLY A 21 0.93 -4.64 -8.52
CA GLY A 21 0.77 -4.21 -9.91
C GLY A 21 0.91 -2.70 -10.11
N GLU A 22 0.51 -2.15 -11.26
CA GLU A 22 0.76 -0.72 -11.54
C GLU A 22 -0.10 0.21 -10.68
N GLU A 23 -1.35 -0.14 -10.42
CA GLU A 23 -2.34 0.67 -9.70
C GLU A 23 -2.96 -0.12 -8.57
N PHE A 24 -3.13 0.53 -7.42
CA PHE A 24 -3.70 -0.09 -6.23
C PHE A 24 -4.36 0.94 -5.33
N THR A 25 -5.23 0.47 -4.44
CA THR A 25 -5.89 1.28 -3.42
C THR A 25 -5.02 1.36 -2.15
N MET A 26 -5.26 2.40 -1.34
CA MET A 26 -4.65 2.50 0.00
C MET A 26 -4.97 1.30 0.90
N LEU A 27 -6.13 0.66 0.69
CA LEU A 27 -6.52 -0.53 1.43
C LEU A 27 -5.66 -1.74 1.05
N GLU A 28 -5.51 -2.01 -0.25
CA GLU A 28 -4.66 -3.10 -0.75
C GLU A 28 -3.21 -2.93 -0.30
N LEU A 29 -2.71 -1.69 -0.32
CA LEU A 29 -1.40 -1.35 0.20
C LEU A 29 -1.26 -1.72 1.68
N ARG A 30 -2.20 -1.29 2.53
CA ARG A 30 -2.17 -1.62 3.97
C ARG A 30 -2.24 -3.13 4.19
N THR A 31 -3.12 -3.83 3.48
CA THR A 31 -3.27 -5.28 3.62
C THR A 31 -1.99 -6.03 3.27
N ALA A 32 -1.27 -5.60 2.23
CA ALA A 32 0.04 -6.17 1.91
C ALA A 32 1.06 -5.93 3.03
N HIS A 33 1.10 -4.71 3.57
CA HIS A 33 2.01 -4.38 4.69
C HIS A 33 1.70 -5.17 5.96
N GLU A 34 0.42 -5.34 6.31
CA GLU A 34 -0.02 -6.13 7.46
C GLU A 34 0.38 -7.60 7.31
N ALA A 35 0.23 -8.17 6.11
CA ALA A 35 0.66 -9.53 5.81
C ALA A 35 2.19 -9.71 5.97
N ILE A 36 2.98 -8.72 5.55
CA ILE A 36 4.45 -8.75 5.65
C ILE A 36 4.93 -8.52 7.09
N ALA A 37 4.31 -7.58 7.80
CA ALA A 37 4.59 -7.26 9.19
C ALA A 37 4.16 -8.39 10.14
N GLY A 38 3.07 -9.10 9.80
CA GLY A 38 2.48 -10.15 10.62
C GLY A 38 1.58 -9.61 11.73
N HIS A 39 1.13 -8.36 11.63
CA HIS A 39 0.19 -7.73 12.57
C HIS A 39 -0.57 -6.59 11.90
N ASP A 40 -1.67 -6.16 12.53
CA ASP A 40 -2.47 -5.02 12.04
C ASP A 40 -1.73 -3.70 12.18
N LEU A 41 -2.00 -2.78 11.26
CA LEU A 41 -1.44 -1.43 11.22
C LEU A 41 -2.54 -0.39 11.44
N GLN A 42 -2.23 0.64 12.22
CA GLN A 42 -3.16 1.73 12.50
C GLN A 42 -3.40 2.54 11.21
N ARG A 43 -4.66 2.56 10.74
CA ARG A 43 -5.04 3.06 9.41
C ARG A 43 -4.60 4.50 9.13
N ASP A 44 -4.79 5.41 10.08
CA ASP A 44 -4.54 6.83 9.87
C ASP A 44 -3.04 7.13 9.83
N TRP A 45 -2.26 6.49 10.72
CA TRP A 45 -0.80 6.55 10.69
C TRP A 45 -0.24 5.96 9.40
N PHE A 46 -0.73 4.78 9.01
CA PHE A 46 -0.33 4.14 7.76
C PHE A 46 -0.52 5.06 6.56
N ARG A 47 -1.73 5.63 6.43
CA ARG A 47 -2.05 6.55 5.34
C ARG A 47 -1.15 7.78 5.35
N ARG A 48 -0.95 8.43 6.52
CA ARG A 48 -0.07 9.62 6.63
C ARG A 48 1.38 9.32 6.25
N THR A 49 1.86 8.11 6.51
CA THR A 49 3.24 7.70 6.17
C THR A 49 3.39 7.36 4.68
N MET A 50 2.42 6.68 4.10
CA MET A 50 2.54 6.10 2.75
C MET A 50 2.03 7.02 1.65
N GLU A 51 0.93 7.75 1.87
CA GLU A 51 0.32 8.62 0.86
C GLU A 51 1.29 9.67 0.25
N PRO A 52 2.18 10.34 1.03
CA PRO A 52 3.15 11.27 0.47
C PRO A 52 4.15 10.64 -0.51
N GLN A 53 4.25 9.31 -0.57
CA GLN A 53 5.16 8.56 -1.44
C GLN A 53 4.45 8.02 -2.69
N LEU A 54 3.16 8.33 -2.85
CA LEU A 54 2.33 7.87 -3.95
C LEU A 54 1.94 9.03 -4.87
N VAL A 55 1.40 8.66 -6.03
CA VAL A 55 0.76 9.55 -6.98
C VAL A 55 -0.69 9.12 -7.13
N ALA A 56 -1.63 10.01 -6.80
CA ALA A 56 -3.04 9.79 -7.07
C ALA A 56 -3.29 9.75 -8.59
N THR A 57 -4.04 8.75 -9.05
CA THR A 57 -4.35 8.58 -10.48
C THR A 57 -5.55 9.41 -10.94
N GLY A 58 -6.36 9.90 -10.00
CA GLY A 58 -7.68 10.49 -10.28
C GLY A 58 -8.75 9.45 -10.63
N ALA A 59 -8.39 8.18 -10.76
CA ALA A 59 -9.31 7.08 -10.96
C ALA A 59 -9.76 6.49 -9.62
N VAL A 60 -10.91 5.82 -9.65
CA VAL A 60 -11.43 5.05 -8.51
C VAL A 60 -11.63 3.60 -8.92
N ALA A 61 -11.24 2.68 -8.04
CA ALA A 61 -11.53 1.27 -8.21
C ALA A 61 -13.05 1.06 -8.22
N THR A 62 -13.54 0.49 -9.32
CA THR A 62 -14.95 0.11 -9.50
C THR A 62 -15.02 -1.41 -9.57
N GLY A 63 -15.82 -2.05 -8.70
CA GLY A 63 -16.00 -3.52 -8.71
C GLY A 63 -15.80 -4.22 -7.38
N THR A 64 -15.15 -3.61 -6.40
CA THR A 64 -15.12 -4.12 -5.02
C THR A 64 -16.42 -3.73 -4.31
N ARG A 65 -17.13 -4.68 -3.71
CA ARG A 65 -18.39 -4.44 -2.99
C ARG A 65 -18.15 -3.37 -1.90
N GLY A 66 -18.60 -2.13 -2.12
CA GLY A 66 -18.35 -1.01 -1.21
C GLY A 66 -18.29 0.36 -1.91
N ARG A 67 -17.81 1.37 -1.19
CA ARG A 67 -17.55 2.72 -1.71
C ARG A 67 -16.35 2.67 -2.69
N PRO A 68 -16.39 3.39 -3.83
CA PRO A 68 -15.24 3.51 -4.71
C PRO A 68 -14.01 4.00 -3.94
N ALA A 69 -12.87 3.36 -4.17
CA ALA A 69 -11.60 3.70 -3.52
C ALA A 69 -10.65 4.31 -4.54
N GLU A 70 -10.00 5.42 -4.18
CA GLU A 70 -9.01 6.07 -5.04
C GLU A 70 -7.84 5.13 -5.37
N LEU A 71 -7.43 5.14 -6.63
CA LEU A 71 -6.28 4.40 -7.14
C LEU A 71 -5.02 5.26 -7.09
N PHE A 72 -3.93 4.63 -6.67
CA PHE A 72 -2.61 5.22 -6.54
C PHE A 72 -1.59 4.45 -7.38
N ARG A 73 -0.52 5.14 -7.75
CA ARG A 73 0.72 4.57 -8.30
C ARG A 73 1.89 4.89 -7.40
N ARG A 74 2.93 4.06 -7.43
CA ARG A 74 4.21 4.42 -6.77
C ARG A 74 4.78 5.66 -7.45
N ARG A 75 5.51 6.47 -6.70
CA ARG A 75 6.38 7.46 -7.33
C ARG A 75 7.47 6.75 -8.15
N PRO A 76 7.85 7.31 -9.32
CA PRO A 76 8.96 6.81 -10.12
C PRO A 76 10.29 6.91 -9.37
#